data_AF-A0A7W1R1F1-F1
#
_entry.id   AF-A0A7W1R1F1-F1
#
_cell.length_a   1.000
_cell.length_b   1.000
_cell.length_c   1.000
_cell.angle_alpha   90.00
_cell.angle_beta   90.00
_cell.angle_gamma   90.00
#
_symmetry.space_group_name_H-M   'P 1'
#
loop_
_entity.id
_entity.type
_entity.pdbx_description
1 polymer ?
#
loop_
_entity_poly.entity_id
_entity_poly.type
_entity_poly.pdbx_seq_one_letter_code
_entity_poly.pdbx_strand_id
1 'polypeptide(L)'
;MQQDVAAGGILSLVRRLLLLGTIVLALGGAASASRLPQAPACPVFPASNAWNQRVDRLPVAADSTRIVASIGLEDHLHADFGSGLYEGRPIGIPITVVGAGQKRTRVAFEYADESDQEPYPIPANV
;
A
#
# COMPACT_ATOMS: atom_id res chain seq x y z
N MET A 1 6.68 -65.08 26.18
CA MET A 1 7.48 -65.01 24.93
C MET A 1 6.71 -64.09 23.99
N GLN A 2 7.40 -63.11 23.38
CA GLN A 2 6.93 -62.03 22.48
C GLN A 2 6.11 -60.90 23.16
N GLN A 3 6.59 -59.69 23.47
CA GLN A 3 7.48 -58.69 22.81
C GLN A 3 6.85 -57.93 21.61
N ASP A 4 6.73 -56.61 21.80
CA ASP A 4 6.93 -55.50 20.86
C ASP A 4 6.08 -55.35 19.58
N VAL A 5 4.93 -54.65 19.69
CA VAL A 5 4.31 -53.93 18.56
C VAL A 5 3.71 -52.59 19.02
N ALA A 6 4.52 -51.68 19.57
CA ALA A 6 4.04 -50.32 19.92
C ALA A 6 4.91 -49.18 19.36
N ALA A 7 6.13 -49.45 18.90
CA ALA A 7 7.09 -48.38 18.56
C ALA A 7 7.15 -48.01 17.06
N GLY A 8 6.61 -48.82 16.14
CA GLY A 8 6.82 -48.65 14.70
C GLY A 8 5.85 -47.70 13.97
N GLY A 9 4.67 -47.44 14.52
CA GLY A 9 3.60 -46.70 13.82
C GLY A 9 3.68 -45.17 13.95
N ILE A 10 4.25 -44.67 15.05
CA ILE A 10 4.19 -43.25 15.40
C ILE A 10 5.28 -42.44 14.69
N LEU A 11 6.42 -43.06 14.36
CA LEU A 11 7.57 -42.35 13.77
C LEU A 11 7.47 -42.15 12.25
N SER A 12 6.61 -42.90 11.55
CA SER A 12 6.41 -42.77 10.09
C SER A 12 5.39 -41.68 9.71
N LEU A 13 4.46 -41.35 10.60
CA LEU A 13 3.42 -40.35 10.33
C LEU A 13 3.96 -38.91 10.45
N VAL A 14 4.89 -38.66 11.38
CA VAL A 14 5.49 -37.33 11.59
C VAL A 14 6.36 -36.91 10.39
N ARG A 15 6.99 -37.87 9.70
CA ARG A 15 7.88 -37.59 8.57
C ARG A 15 7.14 -37.33 7.24
N ARG A 16 5.87 -37.72 7.12
CA ARG A 16 5.01 -37.41 5.95
C ARG A 16 4.19 -36.14 6.13
N LEU A 17 3.93 -35.72 7.37
CA LEU A 17 3.23 -34.46 7.68
C LEU A 17 4.13 -33.21 7.58
N LEU A 18 5.46 -33.39 7.61
CA LEU A 18 6.42 -32.29 7.44
C LEU A 18 6.72 -31.92 5.97
N LEU A 19 6.17 -32.64 4.98
CA LEU A 19 6.39 -32.37 3.55
C LEU A 19 5.15 -31.87 2.79
N LEU A 20 4.00 -31.70 3.46
CA LEU A 20 2.79 -31.09 2.85
C LEU A 20 2.37 -29.74 3.48
N GLY A 21 3.12 -29.22 4.45
CA GLY A 21 2.76 -28.01 5.18
C GLY A 21 3.38 -26.69 4.68
N THR A 22 4.13 -26.70 3.57
CA THR A 22 4.92 -25.54 3.11
C THR A 22 4.50 -24.96 1.75
N ILE A 23 3.32 -25.29 1.23
CA ILE A 23 2.82 -24.71 -0.04
C ILE A 23 1.38 -24.20 0.12
N VAL A 24 1.14 -23.25 1.02
CA VAL A 24 -0.04 -22.36 0.95
C VAL A 24 0.34 -20.92 1.33
N LEU A 25 1.46 -20.41 0.81
CA LEU A 25 1.88 -19.02 1.05
C LEU A 25 2.09 -18.20 -0.23
N ALA A 26 1.46 -18.57 -1.34
CA ALA A 26 1.71 -17.91 -2.62
C ALA A 26 0.48 -17.76 -3.55
N LEU A 27 -0.69 -17.41 -3.03
CA LEU A 27 -1.87 -17.11 -3.87
C LEU A 27 -2.40 -15.68 -3.75
N GLY A 28 -1.70 -14.80 -3.03
CA GLY A 28 -1.89 -13.36 -3.18
C GLY A 28 -1.24 -12.93 -4.50
N GLY A 29 -1.97 -12.98 -5.61
CA GLY A 29 -1.51 -12.40 -6.86
C GLY A 29 -1.12 -10.94 -6.62
N ALA A 30 0.14 -10.58 -6.87
CA ALA A 30 0.61 -9.21 -6.72
C ALA A 30 -0.25 -8.30 -7.60
N ALA A 31 -0.84 -7.25 -7.02
CA ALA A 31 -1.42 -6.22 -7.86
C ALA A 31 -0.27 -5.52 -8.58
N SER A 32 -0.37 -5.39 -9.90
CA SER A 32 0.58 -4.58 -10.66
C SER A 32 0.34 -3.12 -10.34
N ALA A 33 1.36 -2.43 -9.83
CA ALA A 33 1.30 -0.98 -9.62
C ALA A 33 1.03 -0.29 -10.97
N SER A 34 0.01 0.57 -11.02
CA SER A 34 -0.24 1.39 -12.21
C SER A 34 0.98 2.29 -12.47
N ARG A 35 1.43 2.31 -13.73
CA ARG A 35 2.50 3.20 -14.15
C ARG A 35 1.94 4.61 -14.29
N LEU A 36 2.67 5.60 -13.76
CA LEU A 36 2.32 7.00 -13.97
C LEU A 36 2.52 7.34 -15.46
N PRO A 37 1.52 7.89 -16.16
CA PRO A 37 1.64 8.20 -17.60
C PRO A 37 2.85 9.08 -17.93
N GLN A 38 3.16 10.03 -17.05
CA GLN A 38 4.28 10.96 -17.21
C GLN A 38 5.62 10.41 -16.65
N ALA A 39 5.60 9.27 -15.95
CA ALA A 39 6.79 8.62 -15.40
C ALA A 39 6.68 7.08 -15.48
N PRO A 40 6.65 6.49 -16.69
CA PRO A 40 6.34 5.07 -16.87
C PRO A 40 7.41 4.12 -16.32
N ALA A 41 8.62 4.61 -16.08
CA ALA A 41 9.71 3.88 -15.44
C ALA A 41 9.64 3.89 -13.91
N CYS A 42 8.77 4.72 -13.32
CA CYS A 42 8.65 4.90 -11.87
C CYS A 42 7.32 4.29 -11.39
N PRO A 43 7.33 3.08 -10.81
CA PRO A 43 6.14 2.54 -10.16
C PRO A 43 5.85 3.34 -8.88
N VAL A 44 4.56 3.60 -8.60
CA VAL A 44 4.13 4.37 -7.40
C VAL A 44 4.55 3.68 -6.09
N PHE A 45 4.66 2.34 -6.09
CA PHE A 45 5.25 1.54 -5.02
C PHE A 45 5.87 0.25 -5.57
N PRO A 46 6.81 -0.40 -4.84
CA PRO A 46 7.26 -1.75 -5.17
C PRO A 46 6.08 -2.74 -5.27
N ALA A 47 6.20 -3.75 -6.13
CA ALA A 47 5.13 -4.74 -6.34
C ALA A 47 4.73 -5.50 -5.05
N SER A 48 5.66 -5.65 -4.09
CA SER A 48 5.43 -6.29 -2.80
C SER A 48 4.91 -5.34 -1.70
N ASN A 49 4.72 -4.05 -2.01
CA ASN A 49 4.21 -3.09 -1.04
C ASN A 49 2.77 -3.45 -0.64
N ALA A 50 2.42 -3.26 0.63
CA ALA A 50 1.08 -3.51 1.16
C ALA A 50 -0.03 -2.77 0.39
N TRP A 51 0.25 -1.59 -0.16
CA TRP A 51 -0.68 -0.83 -1.02
C TRP A 51 -1.04 -1.54 -2.33
N ASN A 52 -0.25 -2.52 -2.76
CA ASN A 52 -0.50 -3.37 -3.92
C ASN A 52 -1.07 -4.74 -3.54
N GLN A 53 -1.46 -4.94 -2.27
CA GLN A 53 -2.06 -6.20 -1.84
C GLN A 53 -3.53 -6.27 -2.20
N ARG A 54 -3.94 -7.38 -2.84
CA ARG A 54 -5.35 -7.71 -3.07
C ARG A 54 -6.05 -7.98 -1.73
N VAL A 55 -7.12 -7.24 -1.46
CA VAL A 55 -7.90 -7.35 -0.19
C VAL A 55 -9.28 -8.00 -0.37
N ASP A 56 -9.69 -8.25 -1.62
CA ASP A 56 -11.03 -8.77 -1.98
C ASP A 56 -11.33 -10.19 -1.49
N ARG A 57 -10.32 -10.91 -0.98
CA ARG A 57 -10.45 -12.28 -0.46
C ARG A 57 -9.86 -12.47 0.94
N LEU A 58 -9.42 -11.40 1.58
CA LEU A 58 -8.87 -11.49 2.94
C LEU A 58 -10.01 -11.70 3.94
N PRO A 59 -9.79 -12.48 5.01
CA PRO A 59 -10.75 -12.55 6.09
C PRO A 59 -10.88 -11.18 6.75
N VAL A 60 -12.10 -10.87 7.22
CA VAL A 60 -12.32 -9.70 8.07
C VAL A 60 -11.45 -9.82 9.32
N ALA A 61 -10.76 -8.75 9.70
CA ALA A 61 -9.95 -8.71 10.91
C ALA A 61 -10.82 -9.02 12.14
N ALA A 62 -10.31 -9.82 13.07
CA ALA A 62 -11.07 -10.28 14.24
C ALA A 62 -11.59 -9.14 15.12
N ASP A 63 -10.92 -7.99 15.10
CA ASP A 63 -11.27 -6.78 15.85
C ASP A 63 -11.88 -5.68 14.97
N SER A 64 -12.32 -6.00 13.74
CA SER A 64 -12.91 -5.04 12.81
C SER A 64 -14.04 -4.22 13.43
N THR A 65 -14.93 -4.84 14.20
CA THR A 65 -16.02 -4.14 14.90
C THR A 65 -15.52 -3.03 15.83
N ARG A 66 -14.40 -3.25 16.54
CA ARG A 66 -13.79 -2.26 17.43
C ARG A 66 -13.20 -1.10 16.63
N ILE A 67 -12.55 -1.39 15.51
CA ILE A 67 -11.98 -0.37 14.62
C ILE A 67 -13.09 0.51 14.05
N VAL A 68 -14.15 -0.10 13.51
CA VAL A 68 -15.29 0.63 12.94
C VAL A 68 -16.01 1.46 14.01
N ALA A 69 -16.19 0.92 15.22
CA ALA A 69 -16.76 1.68 16.34
C ALA A 69 -15.90 2.90 16.73
N SER A 70 -14.56 2.82 16.62
CA SER A 70 -13.67 3.94 16.93
C SER A 70 -13.67 5.07 15.90
N ILE A 71 -14.20 4.84 14.69
CA ILE A 71 -14.35 5.87 13.65
C ILE A 71 -15.53 6.80 13.96
N GLY A 72 -16.56 6.29 14.65
CA GLY A 72 -17.82 6.99 14.89
C GLY A 72 -18.92 6.52 13.93
N LEU A 73 -19.67 5.47 14.30
CA LEU A 73 -20.67 4.83 13.43
C LEU A 73 -21.79 5.77 12.98
N GLU A 74 -22.08 6.77 13.80
CA GLU A 74 -23.15 7.75 13.59
C GLU A 74 -22.59 9.18 13.42
N ASP A 75 -21.27 9.32 13.31
CA ASP A 75 -20.63 10.62 13.13
C ASP A 75 -20.70 11.09 11.68
N HIS A 76 -20.61 12.40 11.50
CA HIS A 76 -20.54 13.01 10.19
C HIS A 76 -19.11 13.01 9.66
N LEU A 77 -18.93 12.56 8.43
CA LEU A 77 -17.67 12.71 7.71
C LEU A 77 -17.59 14.10 7.09
N HIS A 78 -16.43 14.74 7.22
CA HIS A 78 -16.08 15.87 6.37
C HIS A 78 -15.72 15.32 4.99
N ALA A 79 -16.61 15.53 4.02
CA ALA A 79 -16.43 15.06 2.65
C ALA A 79 -15.43 15.94 1.92
N ASP A 80 -14.13 15.66 2.12
CA ASP A 80 -13.02 16.34 1.45
C ASP A 80 -12.82 15.82 0.00
N PHE A 81 -13.92 15.74 -0.75
CA PHE A 81 -13.90 15.36 -2.16
C PHE A 81 -13.81 16.61 -3.03
N GLY A 82 -12.78 16.68 -3.86
CA GLY A 82 -12.58 17.76 -4.83
C GLY A 82 -12.91 17.35 -6.26
N SER A 83 -13.77 18.10 -6.95
CA SER A 83 -13.94 18.00 -8.41
C SER A 83 -14.36 19.35 -9.02
N GLY A 84 -14.12 19.55 -10.31
CA GLY A 84 -14.47 20.79 -10.99
C GLY A 84 -13.48 21.92 -10.72
N LEU A 85 -13.97 23.14 -10.57
CA LEU A 85 -13.17 24.34 -10.38
C LEU A 85 -13.43 24.98 -9.00
N TYR A 86 -12.35 25.35 -8.31
CA TYR A 86 -12.37 26.25 -7.16
C TYR A 86 -11.61 27.53 -7.56
N GLU A 87 -12.23 28.70 -7.38
CA GLU A 87 -11.67 30.00 -7.81
C GLU A 87 -11.18 30.02 -9.27
N GLY A 88 -11.92 29.32 -10.16
CA GLY A 88 -11.61 29.23 -11.58
C GLY A 88 -10.46 28.26 -11.92
N ARG A 89 -9.95 27.49 -10.95
CA ARG A 89 -8.86 26.51 -11.16
C ARG A 89 -9.29 25.09 -10.79
N PRO A 90 -8.80 24.06 -11.49
CA PRO A 90 -9.14 22.68 -11.14
C PRO A 90 -8.82 22.34 -9.69
N ILE A 91 -9.76 21.70 -9.00
CA ILE A 91 -9.54 21.19 -7.64
C ILE A 91 -8.58 20.00 -7.69
N GLY A 92 -7.54 20.02 -6.87
CA GLY A 92 -6.57 18.94 -6.73
C GLY A 92 -5.12 19.42 -6.67
N ILE A 93 -4.19 18.48 -6.54
CA ILE A 93 -2.75 18.75 -6.51
C ILE A 93 -2.16 18.31 -7.86
N PRO A 94 -1.85 19.25 -8.78
CA PRO A 94 -1.25 18.90 -10.05
C PRO A 94 0.17 18.35 -9.85
N ILE A 95 0.54 17.34 -10.62
CA ILE A 95 1.91 16.83 -10.66
C ILE A 95 2.63 17.34 -11.91
N THR A 96 3.91 17.66 -11.75
CA THR A 96 4.82 17.93 -12.87
C THR A 96 5.99 16.97 -12.79
N VAL A 97 6.24 16.20 -13.86
CA VAL A 97 7.39 15.29 -13.93
C VAL A 97 8.54 15.99 -14.65
N VAL A 98 9.71 15.97 -14.03
CA VAL A 98 10.93 16.60 -14.55
C VAL A 98 12.09 15.60 -14.56
N GLY A 99 13.04 15.79 -15.48
CA GLY A 99 14.26 14.97 -15.53
C GLY A 99 15.28 15.37 -14.45
N ALA A 100 16.29 14.52 -14.24
CA ALA A 100 17.34 14.73 -13.23
C ALA A 100 18.13 16.05 -13.40
N GLY A 101 18.15 16.64 -14.60
CA GLY A 101 18.81 17.91 -14.88
C GLY A 101 18.00 19.16 -14.55
N GLN A 102 16.76 19.05 -14.04
CA GLN A 102 15.94 20.21 -13.73
C GLN A 102 16.58 21.04 -12.60
N LYS A 103 16.84 22.32 -12.90
CA LYS A 103 17.37 23.25 -11.91
C LYS A 103 16.36 23.43 -10.78
N ARG A 104 16.85 23.37 -9.54
CA ARG A 104 16.05 23.64 -8.34
C ARG A 104 15.98 25.15 -8.08
N THR A 105 14.81 25.62 -7.68
CA THR A 105 14.50 27.04 -7.43
C THR A 105 13.96 27.19 -6.01
N ARG A 106 14.35 28.27 -5.32
CA ARG A 106 13.75 28.60 -4.02
C ARG A 106 12.33 29.11 -4.23
N VAL A 107 11.40 28.62 -3.42
CA VAL A 107 10.01 29.07 -3.41
C VAL A 107 9.67 29.67 -2.06
N ALA A 108 8.66 30.53 -2.03
CA ALA A 108 8.03 30.98 -0.80
C ALA A 108 6.67 30.30 -0.70
N PHE A 109 6.31 29.84 0.49
CA PHE A 109 5.02 29.20 0.78
C PHE A 109 4.14 30.14 1.59
N GLU A 110 2.83 30.08 1.33
CA GLU A 110 1.83 30.71 2.18
C GLU A 110 1.80 30.05 3.57
N TYR A 111 1.96 28.72 3.61
CA TYR A 111 2.03 27.90 4.82
C TYR A 111 3.45 27.33 4.99
N ALA A 112 4.41 28.20 5.32
CA ALA A 112 5.84 27.85 5.36
C ALA A 112 6.24 26.96 6.55
N ASP A 113 5.40 26.87 7.58
CA ASP A 113 5.56 25.99 8.74
C ASP A 113 5.11 24.55 8.46
N GLU A 114 4.30 24.34 7.43
CA GLU A 114 3.89 23.02 6.94
C GLU A 114 4.77 22.53 5.77
N SER A 115 5.83 23.27 5.41
CA SER A 115 6.64 23.02 4.21
C SER A 115 8.13 22.93 4.53
N ASP A 116 8.84 22.06 3.81
CA ASP A 116 10.30 22.01 3.88
C ASP A 116 10.93 23.27 3.27
N GLN A 117 11.88 23.86 3.99
CA GLN A 117 12.56 25.08 3.52
C GLN A 117 13.76 24.75 2.62
N GLU A 118 13.48 24.08 1.50
CA GLU A 118 14.50 23.72 0.51
C GLU A 118 14.18 24.24 -0.91
N PRO A 119 15.16 24.31 -1.82
CA PRO A 119 14.88 24.58 -3.23
C PRO A 119 14.11 23.40 -3.86
N TYR A 120 13.14 23.63 -4.74
CA TYR A 120 12.35 22.57 -5.39
C TYR A 120 12.60 22.50 -6.91
N PRO A 121 12.48 21.32 -7.56
CA PRO A 121 12.72 21.16 -8.99
C PRO A 121 11.52 21.61 -9.84
N ILE A 122 11.13 22.87 -9.73
CA ILE A 122 9.98 23.47 -10.43
C ILE A 122 10.46 24.14 -11.73
N PRO A 123 9.96 23.75 -12.91
CA PRO A 123 10.24 24.43 -14.18
C PRO A 123 9.77 25.89 -14.16
N ALA A 124 10.40 26.76 -14.95
CA ALA A 124 10.04 28.18 -14.96
C ALA A 124 8.67 28.49 -15.60
N ASN A 125 8.05 27.49 -16.25
CA ASN A 125 6.88 27.65 -17.10
C ASN A 125 5.65 26.84 -16.61
N VAL A 126 5.63 26.46 -15.33
CA VAL A 126 4.45 25.84 -14.70
C VAL A 126 3.70 26.83 -13.83
#